data_AF-A0A0Q9WR27-F1
#
_entry.id   AF-A0A0Q9WR27-F1
#
_cell.length_a   1.000
_cell.length_b   1.000
_cell.length_c   1.000
_cell.angle_alpha   90.00
_cell.angle_beta   90.00
_cell.angle_gamma   90.00
#
_symmetry.space_group_name_H-M   'P 1'
#
loop_
_entity.id
_entity.type
_entity.pdbx_description
1 polymer ?
#
loop_
_entity_poly.entity_id
_entity_poly.type
_entity_poly.pdbx_seq_one_letter_code
_entity_poly.pdbx_strand_id
1 'polypeptide(L)'
;MRQLLFTGFNAFGQHNGSNTDRISGRVTALTEISVPGHDAGNAIIALSWRYTAYAVGTKLWLRGLFNLVPGECLEVEAPASIKALAACDSHCLVLLQNGELYKLPAKMNATLQHIKLETTPTTSAATKRTIFGTPKLARDASHDITHIACGTHINVAISANNAVYSIPSCLHQFPQRQWRVQQLECGHEHALLLNGNGDVYSWGNGLRGQLGHETLAVVETPLLLEALAGIKITHIAAGGWHSVAISAFGDLYTWGLNCKGQLGVRVMKPDGLLKEPTVYPLPQLHDLPDCCGVENDACAPLKVFAGSRHTLLLRSCGRLWASGWCAHGQLGTQPTKLEYLDIFQAVRDTPKGNNYTVFCGPWSSLIALSKHGVSDSPYRLSHSISIPICQQSQHILCSLLADWGPSSLSL
;
A
#
# COMPACT_ATOMS: atom_id res chain seq x y z
N MET A 1 19.12 16.30 -4.48
CA MET A 1 18.56 14.96 -4.18
C MET A 1 17.04 15.10 -4.04
N ARG A 2 16.23 14.07 -4.31
CA ARG A 2 14.82 14.10 -3.85
C ARG A 2 14.85 14.04 -2.33
N GLN A 3 14.10 14.90 -1.67
CA GLN A 3 13.97 14.89 -0.20
C GLN A 3 12.88 13.88 0.17
N LEU A 4 13.19 12.99 1.10
CA LEU A 4 12.23 12.04 1.66
C LEU A 4 11.87 12.48 3.07
N LEU A 5 10.57 12.63 3.36
CA LEU A 5 10.06 12.96 4.67
C LEU A 5 9.31 11.76 5.24
N PHE A 6 9.67 11.35 6.44
CA PHE A 6 9.11 10.18 7.12
C PHE A 6 8.40 10.57 8.41
N THR A 7 7.32 9.87 8.71
CA THR A 7 6.64 9.92 10.01
C THR A 7 5.99 8.57 10.34
N GLY A 8 5.93 8.20 11.62
CA GLY A 8 5.39 6.93 12.10
C GLY A 8 6.39 6.05 12.85
N PHE A 9 6.17 4.74 12.78
CA PHE A 9 6.95 3.73 13.50
C PHE A 9 8.32 3.46 12.85
N ASN A 10 9.41 3.61 13.61
CA ASN A 10 10.79 3.39 13.18
C ASN A 10 11.63 2.57 14.19
N ALA A 11 11.00 1.84 15.11
CA ALA A 11 11.74 1.12 16.19
C ALA A 11 12.64 0.00 15.66
N PHE A 12 12.40 -0.48 14.43
CA PHE A 12 13.22 -1.51 13.79
C PHE A 12 14.35 -0.93 12.94
N GLY A 13 14.57 0.40 13.00
CA GLY A 13 15.62 1.06 12.25
C GLY A 13 15.39 1.03 10.74
N GLN A 14 14.13 0.98 10.31
CA GLN A 14 13.73 0.98 8.90
C GLN A 14 14.27 2.21 8.14
N HIS A 15 14.46 3.33 8.86
CA HIS A 15 14.97 4.58 8.34
C HIS A 15 16.04 5.21 9.26
N ASN A 16 17.02 5.89 8.65
CA ASN A 16 18.02 6.70 9.36
C ASN A 16 17.43 8.08 9.69
N GLY A 17 16.76 8.21 10.83
CA GLY A 17 16.18 9.48 11.29
C GLY A 17 16.73 9.91 12.65
N SER A 18 17.37 11.08 12.71
CA SER A 18 17.94 11.67 13.93
C SER A 18 16.91 11.99 15.01
N ASN A 19 15.65 12.19 14.62
CA ASN A 19 14.52 12.53 15.52
C ASN A 19 13.68 11.32 15.94
N THR A 20 14.20 10.11 15.84
CA THR A 20 13.50 8.91 16.35
C THR A 20 13.54 8.92 17.87
N ASP A 21 12.36 8.90 18.52
CA ASP A 21 12.28 8.72 19.98
C ASP A 21 12.93 7.38 20.36
N ARG A 22 13.97 7.43 21.20
CA ARG A 22 14.77 6.26 21.60
C ARG A 22 13.99 5.25 22.44
N ILE A 23 12.92 5.67 23.10
CA ILE A 23 12.10 4.82 23.98
C ILE A 23 10.96 4.20 23.18
N SER A 24 10.24 5.02 22.42
CA SER A 24 9.02 4.57 21.73
C SER A 24 9.23 4.16 20.27
N GLY A 25 10.39 4.50 19.68
CA GLY A 25 10.69 4.31 18.26
C GLY A 25 9.79 5.12 17.32
N ARG A 26 9.09 6.14 17.83
CA ARG A 26 8.11 6.94 17.07
C ARG A 26 8.76 8.18 16.47
N VAL A 27 8.27 8.57 15.29
CA VAL A 27 8.62 9.82 14.60
C VAL A 27 7.32 10.57 14.33
N THR A 28 6.98 11.55 15.17
CA THR A 28 5.69 12.26 15.10
C THR A 28 5.71 13.47 14.15
N ALA A 29 6.88 14.06 13.89
CA ALA A 29 7.04 15.13 12.92
C ALA A 29 7.61 14.59 11.61
N LEU A 30 7.24 15.21 10.48
CA LEU A 30 7.84 14.90 9.18
C LEU A 30 9.34 15.15 9.24
N THR A 31 10.11 14.06 9.23
CA THR A 31 11.56 14.07 9.44
C THR A 31 12.26 13.64 8.17
N GLU A 32 13.29 14.36 7.76
CA GLU A 32 14.07 14.00 6.59
C GLU A 32 14.86 12.70 6.82
N ILE A 33 14.82 11.82 5.83
CA ILE A 33 15.57 10.56 5.83
C ILE A 33 16.40 10.41 4.57
N SER A 34 17.47 9.63 4.67
CA SER A 34 18.34 9.28 3.55
C SER A 34 18.00 7.91 2.97
N VAL A 35 18.05 7.78 1.65
CA VAL A 35 17.96 6.50 0.93
C VAL A 35 19.35 5.86 0.87
N PRO A 36 19.47 4.53 1.02
CA PRO A 36 20.70 3.83 0.67
C PRO A 36 21.05 4.03 -0.82
N GLY A 37 22.24 4.57 -1.11
CA GLY A 37 22.70 4.86 -2.48
C GLY A 37 22.56 6.34 -2.89
N HIS A 38 23.53 6.86 -3.66
CA HIS A 38 23.68 8.29 -3.96
C HIS A 38 22.56 8.91 -4.84
N ASP A 39 21.67 8.11 -5.43
CA ASP A 39 20.62 8.56 -6.37
C ASP A 39 19.19 8.34 -5.85
N ALA A 40 18.85 8.99 -4.73
CA ALA A 40 17.50 9.02 -4.15
C ALA A 40 16.40 9.55 -5.10
N GLY A 41 16.77 10.11 -6.25
CA GLY A 41 15.86 10.75 -7.19
C GLY A 41 14.91 9.82 -7.96
N ASN A 42 15.24 8.54 -8.08
CA ASN A 42 14.45 7.56 -8.85
C ASN A 42 14.18 6.26 -8.08
N ALA A 43 14.29 6.29 -6.75
CA ALA A 43 14.10 5.10 -5.94
C ALA A 43 12.66 4.60 -5.99
N ILE A 44 12.50 3.29 -6.22
CA ILE A 44 11.26 2.54 -5.97
C ILE A 44 11.26 2.16 -4.50
N ILE A 45 10.16 2.41 -3.79
CA ILE A 45 10.07 2.20 -2.35
C ILE A 45 8.86 1.33 -2.05
N ALA A 46 9.06 0.31 -1.21
CA ALA A 46 7.98 -0.48 -0.63
C ALA A 46 8.15 -0.57 0.89
N LEU A 47 7.08 -0.29 1.62
CA LEU A 47 7.08 -0.22 3.08
C LEU A 47 6.44 -1.48 3.65
N SER A 48 7.19 -2.22 4.45
CA SER A 48 6.68 -3.30 5.30
C SER A 48 6.74 -2.83 6.76
N TRP A 49 6.10 -3.55 7.66
CA TRP A 49 6.25 -3.25 9.08
C TRP A 49 7.71 -3.48 9.51
N ARG A 50 8.30 -4.63 9.16
CA ARG A 50 9.62 -5.01 9.65
C ARG A 50 10.77 -4.26 8.98
N TYR A 51 10.59 -3.82 7.74
CA TYR A 51 11.66 -3.23 6.93
C TYR A 51 11.10 -2.32 5.84
N THR A 52 11.97 -1.50 5.27
CA THR A 52 11.71 -0.76 4.05
C THR A 52 12.59 -1.31 2.93
N ALA A 53 11.99 -1.55 1.77
CA ALA A 53 12.70 -1.92 0.54
C ALA A 53 12.92 -0.69 -0.33
N TYR A 54 14.14 -0.53 -0.84
CA TYR A 54 14.53 0.51 -1.78
C TYR A 54 15.16 -0.13 -3.01
N ALA A 55 14.78 0.29 -4.22
CA ALA A 55 15.44 -0.14 -5.44
C ALA A 55 15.80 1.02 -6.37
N VAL A 56 16.98 0.95 -6.98
CA VAL A 56 17.45 1.87 -8.02
C VAL A 56 18.17 1.06 -9.11
N GLY A 57 17.62 1.07 -10.32
CA GLY A 57 18.16 0.24 -11.42
C GLY A 57 18.07 -1.24 -11.09
N THR A 58 19.21 -1.93 -11.03
CA THR A 58 19.33 -3.35 -10.65
C THR A 58 19.53 -3.56 -9.15
N LYS A 59 19.89 -2.52 -8.40
CA LYS A 59 20.23 -2.63 -6.99
C LYS A 59 18.99 -2.55 -6.10
N LEU A 60 18.94 -3.42 -5.09
CA LEU A 60 17.88 -3.54 -4.11
C LEU A 60 18.48 -3.56 -2.70
N TRP A 61 17.94 -2.73 -1.81
CA TRP A 61 18.29 -2.69 -0.41
C TRP A 61 17.05 -2.96 0.43
N LEU A 62 17.15 -3.87 1.40
CA LEU A 62 16.18 -4.00 2.49
C LEU A 62 16.82 -3.45 3.77
N ARG A 63 16.13 -2.56 4.48
CA ARG A 63 16.59 -2.02 5.77
C ARG A 63 15.54 -2.18 6.85
N GLY A 64 15.87 -2.77 7.99
CA GLY A 64 14.94 -2.93 9.11
C GLY A 64 15.37 -4.01 10.10
N LEU A 65 14.40 -4.79 10.58
CA LEU A 65 14.61 -5.93 11.47
C LEU A 65 14.41 -7.25 10.70
N PHE A 66 15.49 -7.99 10.49
CA PHE A 66 15.44 -9.29 9.79
C PHE A 66 15.58 -10.45 10.76
N ASN A 67 16.59 -10.37 11.62
CA ASN A 67 16.85 -11.32 12.68
C ASN A 67 16.39 -10.70 14.01
N LEU A 68 17.33 -10.19 14.80
CA LEU A 68 17.09 -9.61 16.12
C LEU A 68 17.70 -8.22 16.30
N VAL A 69 18.44 -7.72 15.29
CA VAL A 69 19.13 -6.43 15.38
C VAL A 69 18.37 -5.38 14.56
N PRO A 70 17.87 -4.30 15.18
CA PRO A 70 17.29 -3.19 14.44
C PRO A 70 18.30 -2.51 13.51
N GLY A 71 17.83 -2.05 12.34
CA GLY A 71 18.64 -1.32 11.38
C GLY A 71 19.61 -2.18 10.56
N GLU A 72 19.42 -3.50 10.54
CA GLU A 72 20.11 -4.40 9.62
C GLU A 72 19.83 -3.97 8.17
N CYS A 73 20.82 -4.14 7.29
CA CYS A 73 20.73 -3.78 5.88
C CYS A 73 21.19 -4.97 5.03
N LEU A 74 20.35 -5.36 4.07
CA LEU A 74 20.63 -6.38 3.08
C LEU A 74 20.70 -5.71 1.70
N GLU A 75 21.82 -5.86 1.00
CA GLU A 75 21.98 -5.43 -0.40
C GLU A 75 21.97 -6.66 -1.32
N VAL A 76 21.18 -6.59 -2.38
CA VAL A 76 21.06 -7.63 -3.41
C VAL A 76 21.02 -6.96 -4.78
N GLU A 77 21.62 -7.61 -5.78
CA GLU A 77 21.54 -7.19 -7.18
C GLU A 77 20.59 -8.10 -7.96
N ALA A 78 19.64 -7.48 -8.65
CA ALA A 78 18.69 -8.15 -9.53
C ALA A 78 19.30 -8.40 -10.92
N PRO A 79 18.88 -9.46 -11.63
CA PRO A 79 19.43 -9.80 -12.94
C PRO A 79 19.04 -8.82 -14.05
N ALA A 80 18.05 -7.96 -13.82
CA ALA A 80 17.66 -6.88 -14.71
C ALA A 80 17.12 -5.68 -13.91
N SER A 81 16.85 -4.56 -14.58
CA SER A 81 16.31 -3.36 -13.93
C SER A 81 14.97 -3.67 -13.25
N ILE A 82 14.84 -3.23 -12.00
CA ILE A 82 13.65 -3.39 -11.18
C ILE A 82 12.59 -2.38 -11.66
N LYS A 83 11.36 -2.88 -11.81
CA LYS A 83 10.18 -2.11 -12.25
C LYS A 83 9.28 -1.73 -11.07
N ALA A 84 9.03 -2.67 -10.15
CA ALA A 84 8.17 -2.47 -8.99
C ALA A 84 8.54 -3.38 -7.82
N LEU A 85 8.17 -3.00 -6.59
CA LEU A 85 8.43 -3.74 -5.36
C LEU A 85 7.18 -3.87 -4.49
N ALA A 86 6.83 -5.05 -3.98
CA ALA A 86 5.72 -5.16 -3.02
C ALA A 86 6.18 -5.93 -1.78
N ALA A 87 6.12 -5.31 -0.60
CA ALA A 87 6.77 -5.82 0.61
C ALA A 87 5.76 -6.22 1.71
N CYS A 88 5.75 -7.50 2.10
CA CYS A 88 5.10 -7.94 3.34
C CYS A 88 6.14 -8.24 4.43
N ASP A 89 5.68 -8.75 5.58
CA ASP A 89 6.54 -9.05 6.73
C ASP A 89 7.59 -10.13 6.44
N SER A 90 7.26 -11.09 5.58
CA SER A 90 8.10 -12.27 5.33
C SER A 90 9.00 -12.15 4.10
N HIS A 91 8.61 -11.36 3.11
CA HIS A 91 9.33 -11.22 1.84
C HIS A 91 8.94 -9.95 1.07
N CYS A 92 9.80 -9.59 0.12
CA CYS A 92 9.56 -8.56 -0.88
C CYS A 92 9.41 -9.24 -2.25
N LEU A 93 8.33 -8.95 -2.96
CA LEU A 93 8.16 -9.29 -4.37
C LEU A 93 8.89 -8.25 -5.21
N VAL A 94 9.65 -8.72 -6.19
CA VAL A 94 10.48 -7.90 -7.06
C VAL A 94 10.08 -8.19 -8.49
N LEU A 95 9.44 -7.21 -9.14
CA LEU A 95 9.08 -7.27 -10.55
C LEU A 95 10.15 -6.58 -11.38
N LEU A 96 10.67 -7.27 -12.37
CA LEU A 96 11.67 -6.74 -13.29
C LEU A 96 11.04 -6.13 -14.54
N GLN A 97 11.79 -5.28 -15.24
CA GLN A 97 11.32 -4.57 -16.44
C GLN A 97 11.00 -5.53 -17.61
N ASN A 98 11.60 -6.72 -17.61
CA ASN A 98 11.32 -7.80 -18.57
C ASN A 98 10.05 -8.61 -18.24
N GLY A 99 9.36 -8.32 -17.14
CA GLY A 99 8.14 -9.03 -16.70
C GLY A 99 8.39 -10.23 -15.77
N GLU A 100 9.65 -10.57 -15.49
CA GLU A 100 9.98 -11.66 -14.56
C GLU A 100 9.74 -11.27 -13.11
N LEU A 101 9.29 -12.25 -12.32
CA LEU A 101 8.90 -12.06 -10.93
C LEU A 101 9.83 -12.84 -10.00
N TYR A 102 10.34 -12.15 -8.99
CA TYR A 102 11.20 -12.73 -7.97
C TYR A 102 10.65 -12.47 -6.57
N LYS A 103 11.06 -13.31 -5.63
CA LYS A 103 10.82 -13.19 -4.20
C LYS A 103 12.15 -13.03 -3.48
N LEU A 104 12.29 -11.98 -2.68
CA LEU A 104 13.39 -11.81 -1.74
C LEU A 104 12.89 -12.00 -0.32
N PRO A 105 13.23 -13.10 0.36
CA PRO A 105 12.88 -13.28 1.76
C PRO A 105 13.47 -12.18 2.66
N ALA A 106 12.70 -11.71 3.65
CA ALA A 106 13.12 -10.68 4.60
C ALA A 106 13.96 -11.28 5.75
N LYS A 107 15.15 -11.78 5.39
CA LYS A 107 16.14 -12.42 6.28
C LYS A 107 17.55 -12.10 5.81
N MET A 108 18.52 -12.04 6.73
CA MET A 108 19.91 -11.78 6.36
C MET A 108 20.45 -12.88 5.44
N ASN A 109 21.34 -12.48 4.52
CA ASN A 109 21.95 -13.35 3.50
C ASN A 109 20.93 -13.99 2.53
N ALA A 110 19.71 -13.46 2.44
CA ALA A 110 18.74 -13.93 1.47
C ALA A 110 19.15 -13.58 0.04
N THR A 111 18.81 -14.47 -0.89
CA THR A 111 19.00 -14.27 -2.33
C THR A 111 17.64 -14.18 -3.03
N LEU A 112 17.65 -13.60 -4.24
CA LEU A 112 16.46 -13.53 -5.08
C LEU A 112 16.06 -14.93 -5.57
N GLN A 113 14.79 -15.28 -5.35
CA GLN A 113 14.20 -16.55 -5.77
C GLN A 113 13.24 -16.30 -6.92
N HIS A 114 13.53 -16.87 -8.09
CA HIS A 114 12.64 -16.73 -9.24
C HIS A 114 11.29 -17.43 -8.99
N ILE A 115 10.19 -16.74 -9.28
CA ILE A 115 8.84 -17.29 -9.13
C ILE A 115 8.38 -17.79 -10.50
N LYS A 116 8.20 -19.11 -10.61
CA LYS A 116 7.56 -19.71 -11.78
C LYS A 116 6.04 -19.74 -11.55
N LEU A 117 5.31 -18.94 -12.33
CA LEU A 117 3.85 -18.91 -12.29
C LEU A 117 3.26 -20.10 -13.05
N GLU A 118 2.07 -20.52 -12.63
CA GLU A 118 1.32 -21.56 -13.35
C GLU A 118 0.90 -21.06 -14.74
N THR A 119 0.98 -21.95 -15.73
CA THR A 119 0.54 -21.65 -17.08
C THR A 119 -0.98 -21.64 -17.11
N THR A 120 -1.57 -20.60 -17.71
CA THR A 120 -3.01 -20.58 -17.98
C THR A 120 -3.34 -21.69 -18.98
N PRO A 121 -4.40 -22.49 -18.76
CA PRO A 121 -4.86 -23.45 -19.75
C PRO A 121 -5.28 -22.68 -21.01
N THR A 122 -4.46 -22.76 -22.04
CA THR A 122 -4.72 -22.10 -23.33
C THR A 122 -5.86 -22.85 -24.04
N THR A 123 -7.01 -22.20 -24.18
CA THR A 123 -8.00 -22.60 -25.19
C THR A 123 -7.39 -22.29 -26.56
N SER A 124 -6.90 -23.35 -27.22
CA SER A 124 -6.30 -23.40 -28.56
C SER A 124 -5.69 -22.09 -29.07
N ALA A 125 -4.36 -21.98 -28.99
CA ALA A 125 -3.63 -20.96 -29.73
C ALA A 125 -3.87 -21.14 -31.24
N ALA A 126 -4.88 -20.46 -31.78
CA ALA A 126 -5.00 -20.25 -33.22
C ALA A 126 -3.73 -19.51 -33.65
N THR A 127 -2.83 -20.23 -34.31
CA THR A 127 -1.56 -19.71 -34.81
C THR A 127 -1.85 -18.53 -35.73
N LYS A 128 -1.71 -17.30 -35.23
CA LYS A 128 -1.78 -16.10 -36.08
C LYS A 128 -0.55 -16.12 -37.00
N ARG A 129 -0.72 -16.65 -38.21
CA ARG A 129 0.27 -16.61 -39.29
C ARG A 129 0.33 -15.18 -39.84
N THR A 130 1.52 -14.68 -40.10
CA THR A 130 1.70 -13.47 -40.93
C THR A 130 1.40 -13.82 -42.38
N ILE A 131 1.10 -12.81 -43.21
CA ILE A 131 0.80 -12.97 -44.66
C ILE A 131 1.93 -13.71 -45.41
N PHE A 132 3.15 -13.72 -44.86
CA PHE A 132 4.34 -14.34 -45.45
C PHE A 132 4.76 -15.67 -44.79
N GLY A 133 3.86 -16.35 -44.07
CA GLY A 133 4.06 -17.75 -43.68
C GLY A 133 5.13 -18.03 -42.62
N THR A 134 5.73 -17.01 -42.01
CA THR A 134 6.67 -17.22 -40.89
C THR A 134 5.91 -17.34 -39.58
N PRO A 135 6.15 -18.41 -38.78
CA PRO A 135 5.62 -18.47 -37.43
C PRO A 135 6.29 -17.36 -36.62
N LYS A 136 5.51 -16.38 -36.18
CA LYS A 136 5.97 -15.47 -35.13
C LYS A 136 6.18 -16.36 -33.91
N LEU A 137 7.43 -16.56 -33.48
CA LEU A 137 7.73 -17.03 -32.13
C LEU A 137 7.00 -16.07 -31.20
N ALA A 138 5.80 -16.46 -30.79
CA ALA A 138 5.11 -15.77 -29.73
C ALA A 138 6.03 -15.97 -28.53
N ARG A 139 6.75 -14.92 -28.12
CA ARG A 139 7.15 -14.83 -26.71
C ARG A 139 5.90 -15.19 -25.94
N ASP A 140 6.00 -16.18 -25.06
CA ASP A 140 4.90 -16.65 -24.24
C ASP A 140 4.55 -15.53 -23.24
N ALA A 141 3.93 -14.47 -23.76
CA ALA A 141 3.62 -13.23 -23.06
C ALA A 141 2.53 -13.45 -21.99
N SER A 142 2.10 -14.69 -21.80
CA SER A 142 1.22 -15.10 -20.72
C SER A 142 1.84 -14.83 -19.34
N HIS A 143 3.17 -14.80 -19.23
CA HIS A 143 3.87 -14.60 -17.96
C HIS A 143 4.52 -13.21 -17.83
N ASP A 144 4.28 -12.29 -18.77
CA ASP A 144 4.82 -10.93 -18.67
C ASP A 144 4.06 -10.17 -17.58
N ILE A 145 4.57 -10.15 -16.34
CA ILE A 145 3.89 -9.52 -15.22
C ILE A 145 3.94 -7.99 -15.34
N THR A 146 2.78 -7.37 -15.14
CA THR A 146 2.58 -5.93 -15.27
C THR A 146 2.39 -5.24 -13.93
N HIS A 147 1.68 -5.88 -12.99
CA HIS A 147 1.34 -5.35 -11.68
C HIS A 147 1.59 -6.42 -10.61
N ILE A 148 2.03 -5.98 -9.44
CA ILE A 148 2.21 -6.80 -8.24
C ILE A 148 1.68 -6.05 -7.03
N ALA A 149 1.09 -6.77 -6.08
CA ALA A 149 0.70 -6.24 -4.79
C ALA A 149 0.83 -7.32 -3.71
N CYS A 150 1.13 -6.90 -2.48
CA CYS A 150 1.51 -7.79 -1.40
C CYS A 150 0.82 -7.37 -0.10
N GLY A 151 0.01 -8.27 0.43
CA GLY A 151 -0.56 -8.26 1.77
C GLY A 151 0.12 -9.29 2.66
N THR A 152 -0.23 -9.31 3.96
CA THR A 152 0.28 -10.32 4.91
C THR A 152 0.02 -11.76 4.44
N HIS A 153 -1.20 -12.05 3.93
CA HIS A 153 -1.63 -13.40 3.55
C HIS A 153 -2.13 -13.50 2.11
N ILE A 154 -2.00 -12.43 1.33
CA ILE A 154 -2.44 -12.40 -0.08
C ILE A 154 -1.33 -11.77 -0.94
N ASN A 155 -0.88 -12.50 -1.95
CA ASN A 155 0.21 -12.06 -2.84
C ASN A 155 -0.31 -12.15 -4.27
N VAL A 156 -0.48 -11.00 -4.91
CA VAL A 156 -1.15 -10.92 -6.21
C VAL A 156 -0.18 -10.46 -7.28
N ALA A 157 -0.25 -11.09 -8.44
CA ALA A 157 0.36 -10.59 -9.66
C ALA A 157 -0.67 -10.57 -10.80
N ILE A 158 -0.50 -9.63 -11.73
CA ILE A 158 -1.30 -9.57 -12.96
C ILE A 158 -0.39 -9.48 -14.17
N SER A 159 -0.61 -10.36 -15.13
CA SER A 159 0.12 -10.41 -16.41
C SER A 159 -0.45 -9.45 -17.45
N ALA A 160 0.32 -9.22 -18.52
CA ALA A 160 -0.05 -8.37 -19.65
C ALA A 160 -1.27 -8.88 -20.44
N ASN A 161 -1.57 -10.18 -20.32
CA ASN A 161 -2.78 -10.78 -20.90
C ASN A 161 -3.98 -10.76 -19.93
N ASN A 162 -3.90 -10.04 -18.81
CA ASN A 162 -4.95 -9.92 -17.78
C ASN A 162 -5.25 -11.21 -17.01
N ALA A 163 -4.28 -12.13 -16.88
CA ALA A 163 -4.38 -13.23 -15.93
C ALA A 163 -4.05 -12.71 -14.52
N VAL A 164 -4.89 -13.06 -13.56
CA VAL A 164 -4.72 -12.75 -12.13
C VAL A 164 -4.16 -13.97 -11.44
N TYR A 165 -3.11 -13.78 -10.66
CA TYR A 165 -2.43 -14.83 -9.91
C TYR A 165 -2.55 -14.57 -8.41
N SER A 166 -2.89 -15.61 -7.65
CA SER A 166 -2.55 -15.71 -6.24
C SER A 166 -1.24 -16.49 -6.16
N ILE A 167 -0.13 -15.77 -6.11
CA ILE A 167 1.20 -16.29 -6.46
C ILE A 167 1.50 -17.64 -5.76
N PRO A 168 1.85 -18.71 -6.51
CA PRO A 168 2.10 -18.75 -7.96
C PRO A 168 0.89 -19.15 -8.83
N SER A 169 -0.25 -19.47 -8.22
CA SER A 169 -1.37 -20.12 -8.89
C SER A 169 -2.25 -19.13 -9.66
N CYS A 170 -2.70 -19.55 -10.85
CA CYS A 170 -3.60 -18.73 -11.66
C CYS A 170 -5.02 -18.81 -11.08
N LEU A 171 -5.57 -17.64 -10.78
CA LEU A 171 -6.84 -17.50 -10.08
C LEU A 171 -7.99 -17.18 -11.05
N HIS A 172 -7.73 -16.28 -11.99
CA HIS A 172 -8.74 -15.77 -12.90
C HIS A 172 -8.10 -15.23 -14.19
N GLN A 173 -8.86 -15.21 -15.28
CA GLN A 173 -8.43 -14.68 -16.57
C GLN A 173 -9.49 -13.72 -17.09
N PHE A 174 -9.21 -12.42 -17.05
CA PHE A 174 -10.09 -11.43 -17.65
C PHE A 174 -9.96 -11.45 -19.18
N PRO A 175 -10.98 -10.96 -19.93
CA PRO A 175 -10.89 -10.81 -21.38
C PRO A 175 -9.68 -9.94 -21.80
N GLN A 176 -9.07 -10.23 -22.96
CA GLN A 176 -7.92 -9.45 -23.44
C GLN A 176 -8.30 -8.13 -24.14
N ARG A 177 -9.51 -8.06 -24.70
CA ARG A 177 -9.96 -6.86 -25.43
C ARG A 177 -10.59 -5.88 -24.47
N GLN A 178 -10.22 -4.59 -24.60
CA GLN A 178 -10.78 -3.47 -23.82
C GLN A 178 -10.63 -3.61 -22.30
N TRP A 179 -9.79 -4.53 -21.84
CA TRP A 179 -9.47 -4.71 -20.44
C TRP A 179 -8.02 -4.32 -20.19
N ARG A 180 -7.82 -3.31 -19.37
CA ARG A 180 -6.50 -2.85 -18.95
C ARG A 180 -6.55 -2.61 -17.45
N VAL A 181 -5.65 -3.25 -16.72
CA VAL A 181 -5.46 -2.95 -15.30
C VAL A 181 -4.81 -1.57 -15.17
N GLN A 182 -5.42 -0.74 -14.32
CA GLN A 182 -4.93 0.60 -13.98
C GLN A 182 -4.21 0.58 -12.63
N GLN A 183 -4.81 -0.05 -11.61
CA GLN A 183 -4.23 -0.18 -10.28
C GLN A 183 -4.54 -1.55 -9.69
N LEU A 184 -3.64 -2.02 -8.83
CA LEU A 184 -3.76 -3.24 -8.04
C LEU A 184 -3.22 -2.94 -6.65
N GLU A 185 -4.05 -3.15 -5.64
CA GLU A 185 -3.74 -2.83 -4.25
C GLU A 185 -4.08 -4.01 -3.35
N CYS A 186 -3.26 -4.28 -2.33
CA CYS A 186 -3.52 -5.32 -1.33
C CYS A 186 -3.61 -4.71 0.07
N GLY A 187 -4.67 -5.07 0.79
CA GLY A 187 -4.71 -5.00 2.24
C GLY A 187 -4.01 -6.21 2.85
N HIS A 188 -4.33 -6.59 4.09
CA HIS A 188 -3.69 -7.80 4.66
C HIS A 188 -4.08 -9.09 3.96
N GLU A 189 -5.37 -9.22 3.66
CA GLU A 189 -6.01 -10.48 3.27
C GLU A 189 -7.02 -10.26 2.14
N HIS A 190 -7.07 -9.06 1.57
CA HIS A 190 -7.93 -8.73 0.44
C HIS A 190 -7.15 -7.94 -0.61
N ALA A 191 -7.61 -7.98 -1.84
CA ALA A 191 -7.08 -7.22 -2.95
C ALA A 191 -8.18 -6.40 -3.61
N LEU A 192 -7.78 -5.25 -4.16
CA LEU A 192 -8.60 -4.37 -4.98
C LEU A 192 -7.92 -4.21 -6.34
N LEU A 193 -8.69 -4.28 -7.40
CA LEU A 193 -8.24 -4.06 -8.77
C LEU A 193 -9.12 -3.00 -9.41
N LEU A 194 -8.49 -1.99 -9.99
CA LEU A 194 -9.14 -0.96 -10.79
C LEU A 194 -8.80 -1.19 -12.26
N ASN A 195 -9.82 -1.33 -13.11
CA ASN A 195 -9.63 -1.41 -14.56
C ASN A 195 -9.69 -0.01 -15.21
N GLY A 196 -9.33 0.07 -16.49
CA GLY A 196 -9.32 1.32 -17.25
C GLY A 196 -10.70 1.91 -17.58
N ASN A 197 -11.78 1.16 -17.34
CA ASN A 197 -13.15 1.66 -17.48
C ASN A 197 -13.62 2.40 -16.21
N GLY A 198 -12.93 2.18 -15.09
CA GLY A 198 -13.30 2.71 -13.78
C GLY A 198 -14.02 1.70 -12.89
N ASP A 199 -14.09 0.43 -13.29
CA ASP A 199 -14.71 -0.63 -12.49
C ASP A 199 -13.72 -1.14 -11.44
N VAL A 200 -14.25 -1.42 -10.24
CA VAL A 200 -13.48 -1.95 -9.11
C VAL A 200 -13.85 -3.41 -8.87
N TYR A 201 -12.84 -4.25 -8.74
CA TYR A 201 -12.97 -5.65 -8.37
C TYR A 201 -12.30 -5.90 -7.03
N SER A 202 -12.88 -6.78 -6.24
CA SER A 202 -12.40 -7.13 -4.91
C SER A 202 -12.48 -8.63 -4.67
N TRP A 203 -11.48 -9.17 -3.96
CA TRP A 203 -11.46 -10.57 -3.53
C TRP A 203 -10.53 -10.77 -2.33
N GLY A 204 -10.57 -11.96 -1.74
CA GLY A 204 -9.90 -12.34 -0.51
C GLY A 204 -10.88 -12.42 0.68
N ASN A 205 -10.40 -12.10 1.87
CA ASN A 205 -11.21 -12.09 3.10
C ASN A 205 -12.10 -10.85 3.17
N GLY A 206 -13.42 -11.02 3.24
CA GLY A 206 -14.41 -9.94 3.43
C GLY A 206 -15.16 -9.97 4.76
N LEU A 207 -14.69 -10.73 5.74
CA LEU A 207 -15.38 -10.90 7.04
C LEU A 207 -15.48 -9.62 7.87
N ARG A 208 -14.73 -8.56 7.52
CA ARG A 208 -14.79 -7.24 8.15
C ARG A 208 -15.30 -6.16 7.18
N GLY A 209 -16.00 -6.56 6.12
CA GLY A 209 -16.61 -5.68 5.15
C GLY A 209 -15.64 -5.10 4.12
N GLN A 210 -14.35 -5.42 4.17
CA GLN A 210 -13.31 -4.81 3.31
C GLN A 210 -13.41 -5.17 1.82
N LEU A 211 -14.35 -6.04 1.43
CA LEU A 211 -14.62 -6.29 0.01
C LEU A 211 -15.67 -5.36 -0.57
N GLY A 212 -16.51 -4.71 0.23
CA GLY A 212 -17.53 -3.79 -0.30
C GLY A 212 -18.80 -4.49 -0.82
N HIS A 213 -18.91 -5.81 -0.68
CA HIS A 213 -20.09 -6.58 -1.10
C HIS A 213 -21.14 -6.66 0.01
N GLU A 214 -22.40 -6.92 -0.36
CA GLU A 214 -23.52 -7.03 0.59
C GLU A 214 -23.31 -8.12 1.65
N THR A 215 -22.56 -9.17 1.31
CA THR A 215 -22.29 -10.30 2.19
C THR A 215 -20.88 -10.26 2.76
N LEU A 216 -20.76 -10.48 4.07
CA LEU A 216 -19.49 -10.68 4.76
C LEU A 216 -18.97 -12.11 4.54
N ALA A 217 -18.27 -12.33 3.42
CA ALA A 217 -17.77 -13.64 3.02
C ALA A 217 -16.32 -13.59 2.54
N VAL A 218 -15.70 -14.75 2.43
CA VAL A 218 -14.46 -14.91 1.67
C VAL A 218 -14.84 -15.07 0.19
N VAL A 219 -14.20 -14.30 -0.67
CA VAL A 219 -14.39 -14.35 -2.11
C VAL A 219 -13.06 -14.77 -2.73
N GLU A 220 -13.00 -15.92 -3.39
CA GLU A 220 -11.72 -16.47 -3.84
C GLU A 220 -11.20 -15.81 -5.12
N THR A 221 -12.09 -15.38 -6.02
CA THR A 221 -11.75 -14.80 -7.33
C THR A 221 -12.25 -13.36 -7.45
N PRO A 222 -11.62 -12.50 -8.27
CA PRO A 222 -12.04 -11.12 -8.47
C PRO A 222 -13.54 -11.00 -8.76
N LEU A 223 -14.28 -10.34 -7.87
CA LEU A 223 -15.71 -10.08 -8.01
C LEU A 223 -15.94 -8.59 -8.22
N LEU A 224 -16.84 -8.23 -9.15
CA LEU A 224 -17.19 -6.85 -9.40
C LEU A 224 -17.84 -6.24 -8.15
N LEU A 225 -17.39 -5.04 -7.78
CA LEU A 225 -17.99 -4.27 -6.71
C LEU A 225 -19.23 -3.54 -7.22
N GLU A 226 -20.38 -4.23 -7.22
CA GLU A 226 -21.66 -3.73 -7.74
C GLU A 226 -22.08 -2.38 -7.15
N ALA A 227 -21.75 -2.12 -5.88
CA ALA A 227 -22.06 -0.87 -5.21
C ALA A 227 -21.37 0.37 -5.84
N LEU A 228 -20.29 0.18 -6.60
CA LEU A 228 -19.61 1.23 -7.37
C LEU A 228 -19.80 1.08 -8.89
N ALA A 229 -20.61 0.13 -9.35
CA ALA A 229 -20.83 -0.09 -10.77
C ALA A 229 -21.44 1.16 -11.42
N GLY A 230 -20.91 1.56 -12.57
CA GLY A 230 -21.33 2.78 -13.28
C GLY A 230 -20.73 4.08 -12.73
N ILE A 231 -20.06 4.05 -11.58
CA ILE A 231 -19.29 5.18 -11.06
C ILE A 231 -17.86 5.04 -11.59
N LYS A 232 -17.37 6.06 -12.31
CA LYS A 232 -16.02 6.03 -12.86
C LYS A 232 -14.99 6.24 -11.75
N ILE A 233 -14.47 5.16 -11.19
CA ILE A 233 -13.39 5.22 -10.19
C ILE A 233 -12.05 5.53 -10.88
N THR A 234 -11.23 6.35 -10.24
CA THR A 234 -9.91 6.76 -10.77
C THR A 234 -8.75 6.35 -9.89
N HIS A 235 -8.97 6.20 -8.58
CA HIS A 235 -7.96 5.77 -7.62
C HIS A 235 -8.57 4.82 -6.59
N ILE A 236 -7.79 3.81 -6.20
CA ILE A 236 -8.11 2.90 -5.10
C ILE A 236 -6.94 2.82 -4.11
N ALA A 237 -7.24 2.48 -2.87
CA ALA A 237 -6.27 2.06 -1.87
C ALA A 237 -6.89 0.99 -0.97
N ALA A 238 -6.11 -0.02 -0.63
CA ALA A 238 -6.51 -1.08 0.29
C ALA A 238 -5.70 -0.93 1.57
N GLY A 239 -6.35 -0.85 2.73
CA GLY A 239 -5.70 -0.82 4.04
C GLY A 239 -5.73 -2.19 4.72
N GLY A 240 -5.37 -2.27 6.01
CA GLY A 240 -5.30 -3.58 6.70
C GLY A 240 -6.60 -4.39 6.64
N TRP A 241 -7.73 -3.75 6.99
CA TRP A 241 -9.09 -4.30 6.93
C TRP A 241 -10.12 -3.28 6.45
N HIS A 242 -9.69 -2.35 5.60
CA HIS A 242 -10.56 -1.33 5.01
C HIS A 242 -10.09 -1.03 3.60
N SER A 243 -10.92 -0.31 2.86
CA SER A 243 -10.69 0.02 1.47
C SER A 243 -11.20 1.41 1.17
N VAL A 244 -10.63 2.03 0.15
CA VAL A 244 -10.87 3.42 -0.20
C VAL A 244 -10.88 3.55 -1.72
N ALA A 245 -11.77 4.38 -2.25
CA ALA A 245 -11.84 4.71 -3.67
C ALA A 245 -12.14 6.19 -3.88
N ILE A 246 -11.68 6.75 -5.01
CA ILE A 246 -12.03 8.10 -5.47
C ILE A 246 -12.67 8.03 -6.87
N SER A 247 -13.82 8.69 -7.05
CA SER A 247 -14.47 8.84 -8.36
C SER A 247 -13.77 9.89 -9.23
N ALA A 248 -14.08 9.90 -10.53
CA ALA A 248 -13.64 10.94 -11.47
C ALA A 248 -14.21 12.33 -11.14
N PHE A 249 -15.27 12.40 -10.34
CA PHE A 249 -15.89 13.65 -9.88
C PHE A 249 -15.32 14.12 -8.54
N GLY A 250 -14.38 13.38 -7.95
CA GLY A 250 -13.77 13.73 -6.66
C GLY A 250 -14.54 13.21 -5.46
N ASP A 251 -15.45 12.26 -5.64
CA ASP A 251 -16.15 11.63 -4.51
C ASP A 251 -15.22 10.66 -3.79
N LEU A 252 -15.17 10.72 -2.46
CA LEU A 252 -14.41 9.79 -1.63
C LEU A 252 -15.33 8.71 -1.06
N TYR A 253 -14.99 7.45 -1.32
CA TYR A 253 -15.65 6.28 -0.77
C TYR A 253 -14.74 5.51 0.18
N THR A 254 -15.25 5.09 1.34
CA THR A 254 -14.52 4.17 2.24
C THR A 254 -15.42 3.04 2.76
N TRP A 255 -14.86 1.85 2.98
CA TRP A 255 -15.60 0.71 3.53
C TRP A 255 -14.69 -0.26 4.29
N GLY A 256 -15.30 -1.16 5.06
CA GLY A 256 -14.64 -2.16 5.89
C GLY A 256 -14.68 -1.81 7.38
N LEU A 257 -13.63 -2.19 8.11
CA LEU A 257 -13.52 -1.99 9.56
C LEU A 257 -13.24 -0.52 9.88
N ASN A 258 -13.90 0.04 10.90
CA ASN A 258 -13.72 1.42 11.38
C ASN A 258 -13.39 1.55 12.89
N CYS A 259 -12.87 0.49 13.53
CA CYS A 259 -12.67 0.47 14.98
C CYS A 259 -11.68 1.51 15.55
N LYS A 260 -10.89 2.16 14.68
CA LYS A 260 -9.93 3.21 15.03
C LYS A 260 -10.04 4.39 14.06
N GLY A 261 -11.22 4.67 13.51
CA GLY A 261 -11.47 5.85 12.67
C GLY A 261 -10.84 5.80 11.27
N GLN A 262 -10.31 4.65 10.83
CA GLN A 262 -9.61 4.52 9.54
C GLN A 262 -10.48 4.83 8.32
N LEU A 263 -11.81 4.80 8.46
CA LEU A 263 -12.72 5.19 7.40
C LEU A 263 -12.99 6.70 7.35
N GLY A 264 -12.65 7.45 8.41
CA GLY A 264 -13.05 8.85 8.55
C GLY A 264 -14.53 9.07 8.85
N VAL A 265 -15.25 8.02 9.29
CA VAL A 265 -16.64 8.10 9.77
C VAL A 265 -16.65 8.14 11.31
N ARG A 266 -17.44 9.05 11.89
CA ARG A 266 -17.46 9.31 13.34
C ARG A 266 -18.18 8.23 14.13
N VAL A 267 -17.41 7.38 14.80
CA VAL A 267 -17.97 6.27 15.59
C VAL A 267 -18.73 6.72 16.85
N MET A 268 -18.43 7.90 17.41
CA MET A 268 -19.03 8.39 18.67
C MET A 268 -19.40 9.88 18.56
N LYS A 269 -20.61 10.24 18.99
CA LYS A 269 -20.94 11.63 19.33
C LYS A 269 -20.38 11.97 20.73
N PRO A 270 -20.05 13.25 21.01
CA PRO A 270 -19.58 13.69 22.33
C PRO A 270 -20.53 13.37 23.49
N ASP A 271 -21.80 13.11 23.21
CA ASP A 271 -22.87 12.78 24.15
C ASP A 271 -23.07 11.26 24.38
N GLY A 272 -22.25 10.41 23.77
CA GLY A 272 -22.11 8.98 24.10
C GLY A 272 -23.27 8.06 23.70
N LEU A 273 -24.26 8.55 22.95
CA LEU A 273 -25.53 7.81 22.74
C LEU A 273 -25.67 7.08 21.38
N LEU A 274 -24.67 7.17 20.49
CA LEU A 274 -24.69 6.44 19.22
C LEU A 274 -23.38 5.69 19.03
N LYS A 275 -23.47 4.36 19.08
CA LYS A 275 -22.42 3.45 18.63
C LYS A 275 -22.72 3.11 17.18
N GLU A 276 -22.11 3.84 16.26
CA GLU A 276 -22.14 3.48 14.85
C GLU A 276 -21.57 2.06 14.63
N PRO A 277 -21.94 1.38 13.53
CA PRO A 277 -21.39 0.06 13.25
C PRO A 277 -19.86 0.14 13.08
N THR A 278 -19.15 -0.76 13.77
CA THR A 278 -17.69 -0.88 13.64
C THR A 278 -17.27 -1.38 12.26
N VAL A 279 -18.19 -1.93 11.47
CA VAL A 279 -17.97 -2.50 10.14
C VAL A 279 -18.98 -1.93 9.17
N TYR A 280 -18.48 -1.36 8.08
CA TYR A 280 -19.26 -0.83 6.98
C TYR A 280 -19.06 -1.75 5.76
N PRO A 281 -19.98 -2.68 5.48
CA PRO A 281 -19.80 -3.66 4.42
C PRO A 281 -19.86 -3.07 3.01
N LEU A 282 -20.48 -1.91 2.84
CA LEU A 282 -20.63 -1.22 1.56
C LEU A 282 -19.87 0.11 1.54
N PRO A 283 -19.43 0.60 0.37
CA PRO A 283 -18.84 1.93 0.18
C PRO A 283 -19.68 3.05 0.78
N GLN A 284 -19.09 3.81 1.72
CA GLN A 284 -19.68 5.01 2.31
C GLN A 284 -19.13 6.25 1.61
N LEU A 285 -20.01 7.13 1.13
CA LEU A 285 -19.64 8.43 0.57
C LEU A 285 -19.30 9.42 1.71
N HIS A 286 -18.25 10.22 1.52
CA HIS A 286 -17.77 11.17 2.51
C HIS A 286 -17.98 12.63 2.12
N ASP A 287 -18.63 13.37 3.01
CA ASP A 287 -18.65 14.84 2.99
C ASP A 287 -17.40 15.35 3.74
N LEU A 288 -16.38 15.74 2.97
CA LEU A 288 -15.11 16.18 3.52
C LEU A 288 -15.19 17.63 4.04
N PRO A 289 -14.50 17.95 5.16
CA PRO A 289 -14.47 19.33 5.66
C PRO A 289 -13.84 20.31 4.66
N ASP A 290 -14.18 21.59 4.80
CA ASP A 290 -13.65 22.65 3.94
C ASP A 290 -12.13 22.75 4.04
N CYS A 291 -11.46 22.86 2.89
CA CYS A 291 -10.00 22.92 2.83
C CYS A 291 -9.47 24.35 2.63
N CYS A 292 -10.09 25.12 1.75
CA CYS A 292 -9.48 26.35 1.23
C CYS A 292 -10.24 27.63 1.53
N GLY A 293 -11.37 27.56 2.26
CA GLY A 293 -12.20 28.74 2.53
C GLY A 293 -12.76 29.42 1.27
N VAL A 294 -12.77 28.71 0.14
CA VAL A 294 -13.39 29.16 -1.11
C VAL A 294 -14.65 28.31 -1.29
N GLU A 295 -15.81 28.94 -1.42
CA GLU A 295 -17.15 28.30 -1.52
C GLU A 295 -17.40 27.51 -2.82
N ASN A 296 -16.35 27.03 -3.50
CA ASN A 296 -16.50 26.18 -4.68
C ASN A 296 -15.78 24.86 -4.47
N ASP A 297 -16.32 23.79 -5.07
CA ASP A 297 -15.85 22.40 -5.17
C ASP A 297 -14.40 22.19 -5.68
N ALA A 298 -13.55 23.22 -5.62
CA ALA A 298 -12.24 23.28 -6.24
C ALA A 298 -11.18 22.39 -5.56
N CYS A 299 -11.29 22.10 -4.25
CA CYS A 299 -10.34 21.19 -3.58
C CYS A 299 -10.87 19.75 -3.47
N ALA A 300 -11.13 19.10 -4.60
CA ALA A 300 -11.55 17.70 -4.66
C ALA A 300 -10.45 16.71 -4.19
N PRO A 301 -10.82 15.56 -3.61
CA PRO A 301 -10.01 14.34 -3.55
C PRO A 301 -9.28 14.03 -4.86
N LEU A 302 -7.97 13.74 -4.78
CA LEU A 302 -7.15 13.43 -5.95
C LEU A 302 -6.51 12.04 -5.85
N LYS A 303 -5.92 11.70 -4.71
CA LYS A 303 -5.31 10.38 -4.46
C LYS A 303 -5.56 9.93 -3.03
N VAL A 304 -5.69 8.63 -2.84
CA VAL A 304 -5.83 7.99 -1.54
C VAL A 304 -4.71 7.00 -1.32
N PHE A 305 -4.32 6.86 -0.07
CA PHE A 305 -3.31 5.92 0.38
C PHE A 305 -3.79 5.33 1.69
N ALA A 306 -3.63 4.03 1.87
CA ALA A 306 -4.05 3.36 3.09
C ALA A 306 -2.85 2.67 3.71
N GLY A 307 -2.76 2.74 5.04
CA GLY A 307 -1.92 1.85 5.82
C GLY A 307 -2.79 0.82 6.54
N SER A 308 -2.26 0.25 7.60
CA SER A 308 -2.96 -0.80 8.35
C SER A 308 -4.28 -0.36 8.97
N ARG A 309 -4.29 0.84 9.56
CA ARG A 309 -5.41 1.41 10.33
C ARG A 309 -5.51 2.92 10.15
N HIS A 310 -4.97 3.44 9.06
CA HIS A 310 -5.04 4.86 8.76
C HIS A 310 -5.18 5.07 7.25
N THR A 311 -5.80 6.18 6.90
CA THR A 311 -6.02 6.60 5.52
C THR A 311 -5.45 8.00 5.35
N LEU A 312 -4.70 8.19 4.27
CA LEU A 312 -4.26 9.50 3.82
C LEU A 312 -4.98 9.86 2.52
N LEU A 313 -5.30 11.14 2.39
CA LEU A 313 -6.01 11.73 1.27
C LEU A 313 -5.22 12.94 0.77
N LEU A 314 -4.73 12.87 -0.47
CA LEU A 314 -4.21 14.02 -1.17
C LEU A 314 -5.34 14.71 -1.92
N ARG A 315 -5.59 15.99 -1.64
CA ARG A 315 -6.57 16.79 -2.38
C ARG A 315 -5.91 17.59 -3.50
N SER A 316 -6.68 18.06 -4.48
CA SER A 316 -6.20 18.79 -5.67
C SER A 316 -5.40 20.05 -5.35
N CYS A 317 -5.65 20.67 -4.18
CA CYS A 317 -4.89 21.82 -3.70
C CYS A 317 -3.52 21.47 -3.06
N GLY A 318 -3.15 20.18 -3.03
CA GLY A 318 -1.84 19.70 -2.58
C GLY A 318 -1.72 19.46 -1.09
N ARG A 319 -2.79 19.68 -0.32
CA ARG A 319 -2.83 19.38 1.11
C ARG A 319 -3.10 17.90 1.33
N LEU A 320 -2.35 17.31 2.25
CA LEU A 320 -2.57 15.96 2.73
C LEU A 320 -3.52 15.99 3.91
N TRP A 321 -4.49 15.10 3.91
CA TRP A 321 -5.45 14.88 4.97
C TRP A 321 -5.31 13.45 5.47
N ALA A 322 -5.68 13.22 6.73
CA ALA A 322 -5.50 11.94 7.38
C ALA A 322 -6.67 11.60 8.29
N SER A 323 -6.99 10.32 8.37
CA SER A 323 -7.88 9.73 9.36
C SER A 323 -7.30 8.40 9.85
N GLY A 324 -7.80 7.92 10.98
CA GLY A 324 -7.44 6.63 11.55
C GLY A 324 -6.48 6.69 12.72
N TRP A 325 -5.94 5.53 13.06
CA TRP A 325 -5.05 5.32 14.19
C TRP A 325 -3.76 6.11 14.03
N CYS A 326 -3.32 6.80 15.09
CA CYS A 326 -2.19 7.71 15.04
C CYS A 326 -1.17 7.53 16.18
N ALA A 327 -1.27 6.45 16.97
CA ALA A 327 -0.42 6.31 18.15
C ALA A 327 1.08 6.16 17.83
N HIS A 328 1.47 5.77 16.61
CA HIS A 328 2.88 5.76 16.18
C HIS A 328 3.33 7.06 15.52
N GLY A 329 2.44 8.05 15.37
CA GLY A 329 2.74 9.32 14.73
C GLY A 329 2.58 9.33 13.21
N GLN A 330 2.08 8.25 12.59
CA GLN A 330 1.97 8.10 11.13
C GLN A 330 1.11 9.15 10.41
N LEU A 331 0.33 9.95 11.14
CA LEU A 331 -0.47 11.05 10.59
C LEU A 331 0.22 12.42 10.77
N GLY A 332 1.50 12.44 11.13
CA GLY A 332 2.25 13.66 11.46
C GLY A 332 1.85 14.27 12.80
N THR A 333 2.29 15.52 13.03
CA THR A 333 2.14 16.23 14.30
C THR A 333 0.67 16.42 14.66
N GLN A 334 0.23 15.77 15.74
CA GLN A 334 -1.14 15.89 16.24
C GLN A 334 -1.24 16.98 17.33
N PRO A 335 -2.30 17.82 17.32
CA PRO A 335 -2.47 18.89 18.30
C PRO A 335 -2.71 18.40 19.73
N THR A 336 -3.32 17.23 19.87
CA THR A 336 -3.67 16.60 21.14
C THR A 336 -3.23 15.15 21.13
N LYS A 337 -3.01 14.57 22.32
CA LYS A 337 -2.62 13.15 22.48
C LYS A 337 -3.82 12.23 22.22
N LEU A 338 -4.29 12.20 20.98
CA LEU A 338 -5.34 11.30 20.52
C LEU A 338 -4.74 9.94 20.14
N GLU A 339 -5.49 8.87 20.37
CA GLU A 339 -5.14 7.54 19.87
C GLU A 339 -5.43 7.37 18.38
N TYR A 340 -6.47 8.05 17.88
CA TYR A 340 -6.91 8.02 16.49
C TYR A 340 -7.73 9.27 16.11
N LEU A 341 -7.84 9.52 14.81
CA LEU A 341 -8.73 10.51 14.20
C LEU A 341 -9.91 9.77 13.55
N ASP A 342 -11.14 10.14 13.88
CA ASP A 342 -12.37 9.55 13.33
C ASP A 342 -12.99 10.39 12.21
N ILE A 343 -12.38 11.53 11.90
CA ILE A 343 -12.70 12.40 10.78
C ILE A 343 -11.41 12.74 10.04
N PHE A 344 -11.50 12.97 8.73
CA PHE A 344 -10.36 13.46 7.97
C PHE A 344 -9.96 14.86 8.45
N GLN A 345 -8.69 15.02 8.80
CA GLN A 345 -8.11 16.31 9.19
C GLN A 345 -6.85 16.59 8.38
N ALA A 346 -6.55 17.88 8.14
CA ALA A 346 -5.33 18.26 7.45
C ALA A 346 -4.08 17.89 8.26
N VAL A 347 -3.14 17.21 7.61
CA VAL A 347 -1.82 16.91 8.17
C VAL A 347 -1.00 18.20 8.22
N ARG A 348 -0.37 18.47 9.36
CA ARG A 348 0.46 19.66 9.57
C ARG A 348 1.81 19.52 8.89
N ASP A 349 2.42 20.65 8.57
CA ASP A 349 3.80 20.75 8.07
C ASP A 349 4.05 19.98 6.76
N THR A 350 2.99 19.74 5.99
CA THR A 350 3.10 19.06 4.69
C THR A 350 3.72 19.98 3.64
N PRO A 351 4.48 19.43 2.68
CA PRO A 351 4.98 20.17 1.53
C PRO A 351 3.85 20.90 0.78
N LYS A 352 4.12 22.11 0.30
CA LYS A 352 3.14 22.89 -0.49
C LYS A 352 3.11 22.41 -1.95
N GLY A 353 1.91 22.28 -2.52
CA GLY A 353 1.69 21.90 -3.93
C GLY A 353 1.54 20.39 -4.15
N ASN A 354 1.46 19.95 -5.40
CA ASN A 354 1.13 18.56 -5.77
C ASN A 354 2.35 17.74 -6.20
N ASN A 355 3.56 18.28 -6.03
CA ASN A 355 4.80 17.68 -6.54
C ASN A 355 5.41 16.70 -5.53
N TYR A 356 4.59 15.82 -4.95
CA TYR A 356 5.08 14.75 -4.09
C TYR A 356 4.27 13.47 -4.23
N THR A 357 4.94 12.37 -3.94
CA THR A 357 4.36 11.04 -3.89
C THR A 357 4.30 10.60 -2.44
N VAL A 358 3.19 9.97 -2.05
CA VAL A 358 3.01 9.43 -0.71
C VAL A 358 3.08 7.91 -0.79
N PHE A 359 3.79 7.31 0.16
CA PHE A 359 3.80 5.88 0.40
C PHE A 359 3.28 5.64 1.81
N CYS A 360 2.29 4.76 1.94
CA CYS A 360 1.81 4.31 3.24
C CYS A 360 2.37 2.93 3.52
N GLY A 361 3.04 2.81 4.66
CA GLY A 361 3.34 1.53 5.27
C GLY A 361 2.28 1.15 6.29
N PRO A 362 2.45 0.02 6.97
CA PRO A 362 1.52 -0.42 8.01
C PRO A 362 1.24 0.66 9.08
N TRP A 363 2.30 1.23 9.63
CA TRP A 363 2.22 2.22 10.71
C TRP A 363 3.16 3.40 10.49
N SER A 364 3.39 3.73 9.23
CA SER A 364 4.25 4.83 8.82
C SER A 364 3.78 5.41 7.50
N SER A 365 4.18 6.65 7.28
CA SER A 365 3.89 7.42 6.09
C SER A 365 5.19 8.06 5.61
N LEU A 366 5.43 7.96 4.32
CA LEU A 366 6.62 8.49 3.67
C LEU A 366 6.18 9.40 2.52
N ILE A 367 6.77 10.59 2.45
CA ILE A 367 6.52 11.59 1.41
C ILE A 367 7.81 11.78 0.62
N ALA A 368 7.77 11.53 -0.68
CA ALA A 368 8.87 11.77 -1.59
C ALA A 368 8.60 13.03 -2.41
N LEU A 369 9.41 14.06 -2.23
CA LEU A 369 9.30 15.30 -3.02
C LEU A 369 9.85 15.07 -4.42
N SER A 370 9.08 15.39 -5.45
CA SER A 370 9.58 15.39 -6.84
C SER A 370 10.28 16.71 -7.16
N LYS A 371 11.35 16.66 -7.97
CA LYS A 371 11.95 17.87 -8.53
C LYS A 371 11.00 18.45 -9.59
N HIS A 372 10.90 19.77 -9.67
CA HIS A 372 10.17 20.47 -10.73
C HIS A 372 10.53 19.90 -12.12
N GLY A 373 9.52 19.48 -12.89
CA GLY A 373 9.66 19.13 -14.30
C GLY A 373 9.69 17.63 -14.67
N VAL A 374 9.55 16.69 -13.71
CA VAL A 374 9.48 15.25 -14.02
C VAL A 374 8.10 14.69 -13.68
N SER A 375 7.31 14.36 -14.71
CA SER A 375 6.05 13.62 -14.54
C SER A 375 6.36 12.18 -14.11
N ASP A 376 5.99 11.80 -12.89
CA ASP A 376 6.08 10.40 -12.45
C ASP A 376 5.09 9.54 -13.24
N SER A 377 5.56 8.45 -13.84
CA SER A 377 4.67 7.51 -14.54
C SER A 377 3.80 6.76 -13.52
N PRO A 378 2.51 6.52 -13.80
CA PRO A 378 1.59 5.84 -12.88
C PRO A 378 2.01 4.41 -12.51
N TYR A 379 2.93 3.80 -13.27
CA TYR A 379 3.41 2.42 -13.09
C TYR A 379 4.50 2.23 -12.02
N ARG A 380 4.90 3.29 -11.31
CA ARG A 380 6.00 3.25 -10.32
C ARG A 380 5.54 3.16 -8.86
N LEU A 381 4.23 3.13 -8.61
CA LEU A 381 3.69 3.05 -7.26
C LEU A 381 3.40 1.59 -6.95
N SER A 382 4.02 1.11 -5.89
CA SER A 382 3.82 -0.24 -5.40
C SER A 382 3.61 -0.13 -3.89
N HIS A 383 2.35 -0.23 -3.49
CA HIS A 383 1.96 -0.14 -2.08
C HIS A 383 1.92 -1.53 -1.46
N SER A 384 2.27 -1.61 -0.19
CA SER A 384 2.34 -2.87 0.53
C SER A 384 1.95 -2.68 1.98
N ILE A 385 1.12 -3.60 2.50
CA ILE A 385 0.58 -3.49 3.86
C ILE A 385 0.62 -4.84 4.54
N SER A 386 1.31 -4.90 5.68
CA SER A 386 1.34 -6.05 6.57
C SER A 386 1.23 -5.68 8.07
N ILE A 387 0.36 -6.38 8.81
CA ILE A 387 0.34 -6.46 10.29
C ILE A 387 0.62 -7.93 10.66
N PRO A 388 1.28 -8.19 11.81
CA PRO A 388 1.42 -9.54 12.34
C PRO A 388 0.09 -10.15 12.79
N ILE A 389 0.00 -11.46 12.69
CA ILE A 389 -0.87 -12.22 13.58
C ILE A 389 -0.33 -12.07 15.01
N CYS A 390 -1.15 -11.46 15.86
CA CYS A 390 -0.89 -11.27 17.29
C CYS A 390 -0.89 -12.62 18.01
N GLN A 391 0.23 -13.35 17.97
CA GLN A 391 0.59 -14.38 18.96
C GLN A 391 2.11 -14.48 19.19
N GLN A 392 2.96 -14.19 18.20
CA GLN A 392 4.43 -14.23 18.37
C GLN A 392 5.10 -12.86 18.55
N SER A 393 4.48 -11.76 18.12
CA SER A 393 5.09 -10.42 18.22
C SER A 393 5.04 -9.82 19.62
N GLN A 394 4.17 -10.30 20.52
CA GLN A 394 4.25 -9.96 21.94
C GLN A 394 5.55 -10.50 22.56
N HIS A 395 6.03 -11.68 22.14
CA HIS A 395 7.30 -12.20 22.64
C HIS A 395 8.51 -11.43 22.13
N ILE A 396 8.51 -10.95 20.88
CA ILE A 396 9.63 -10.15 20.34
C ILE A 396 9.64 -8.73 20.92
N LEU A 397 8.47 -8.09 21.09
CA LEU A 397 8.39 -6.83 21.83
C LEU A 397 8.74 -7.00 23.31
N CYS A 398 8.26 -8.06 23.96
CA CYS A 398 8.61 -8.35 25.36
C CYS A 398 10.08 -8.73 25.51
N SER A 399 10.72 -9.42 24.57
CA SER A 399 12.14 -9.77 24.66
C SER A 399 13.05 -8.58 24.35
N LEU A 400 12.74 -7.78 23.33
CA LEU A 400 13.48 -6.55 23.03
C LEU A 400 13.30 -5.47 24.13
N LEU A 401 12.19 -5.51 24.88
CA LEU A 401 11.97 -4.67 26.06
C LEU A 401 12.46 -5.31 27.37
N ALA A 402 12.66 -6.63 27.44
CA ALA A 402 13.13 -7.33 28.64
C ALA A 402 14.65 -7.25 28.84
N ASP A 403 15.41 -6.96 27.78
CA ASP A 403 16.87 -6.76 27.88
C ASP A 403 17.27 -5.37 28.43
N TRP A 404 16.29 -4.56 28.86
CA TRP A 404 16.50 -3.31 29.60
C TRP A 404 15.88 -3.50 30.99
N GLY A 405 16.73 -3.89 31.95
CA GLY A 405 16.35 -4.43 33.25
C GLY A 405 15.46 -3.55 34.14
N PRO A 406 14.98 -4.12 35.27
CA PRO A 406 13.94 -3.55 36.09
C PRO A 406 14.49 -2.47 37.02
N SER A 407 13.86 -1.29 37.03
CA SER A 407 13.95 -0.38 38.17
C SER A 407 12.64 0.33 38.44
N SER A 408 12.06 -0.07 39.57
CA SER A 408 11.17 0.67 40.46
C SER A 408 9.92 1.33 39.87
N LEU A 409 8.76 0.81 40.26
CA LEU A 409 7.81 1.58 41.08
C LEU A 409 6.87 0.59 41.78
N SER A 410 7.12 0.41 43.07
CA SER A 410 6.24 -0.18 44.06
C SER A 410 5.18 0.83 44.49
N LEU A 411 3.94 0.35 44.57
CA LEU A 411 2.74 0.91 45.22
C LEU A 411 2.15 2.21 44.65
#